data_AF-A0A412QZK1-F1
#
_entry.id   AF-A0A412QZK1-F1
#
_cell.length_a   1.000
_cell.length_b   1.000
_cell.length_c   1.000
_cell.angle_alpha   90.00
_cell.angle_beta   90.00
_cell.angle_gamma   90.00
#
_symmetry.space_group_name_H-M   'P 1'
#
loop_
_entity.id
_entity.type
_entity.pdbx_description
1 polymer ?
#
loop_
_entity_poly.entity_id
_entity_poly.type
_entity_poly.pdbx_seq_one_letter_code
_entity_poly.pdbx_strand_id
1 'polypeptide(L)'
;MKKKSFLSGIGAKLALAAVALTTVVFTSCEKEEFNVEPVELPNASATVVVTVYDLATGNVISDLSKTETITAASDGTIAATTKTYEASKEGYFSGSVTVSIPALAKGQYAYIPANIYLQSYLSAAKDPVITEDPETTIIVDEPLKETSYTNTEEKPITKDLSLTVKAGQRITNIDEVKNYIESIAPSARNMSSAEVNKVLNALVNSYNSGIQNTTIERSYSIPALSIFTVSPKATSTTTTCTITTTVDGKAYSIPSVIIEKVGTFVPEPTTESIDHGHGHGHGDNDNQGGGAGGR
;
A
#
# COMPACT_ATOMS: atom_id res chain seq x y z
N MET A 1 22.72 -2.75 40.23
CA MET A 1 22.88 -3.67 39.08
C MET A 1 21.65 -4.54 38.93
N LYS A 2 20.89 -4.36 37.84
CA LYS A 2 20.20 -5.37 37.03
C LYS A 2 19.35 -4.61 36.00
N LYS A 3 19.93 -4.35 34.83
CA LYS A 3 19.20 -3.92 33.64
C LYS A 3 18.39 -5.13 33.17
N LYS A 4 17.07 -5.02 33.09
CA LYS A 4 16.25 -5.98 32.33
C LYS A 4 15.94 -5.35 30.99
N SER A 5 16.73 -5.77 30.01
CA SER A 5 16.41 -5.68 28.59
C SER A 5 15.08 -6.38 28.33
N PHE A 6 14.18 -5.74 27.59
CA PHE A 6 13.04 -6.38 26.95
C PHE A 6 13.17 -6.20 25.44
N LEU A 7 14.04 -7.02 24.87
CA LEU A 7 14.11 -7.34 23.45
C LEU A 7 14.10 -8.88 23.33
N SER A 8 12.93 -9.45 23.05
CA SER A 8 12.73 -10.80 22.48
C SER A 8 11.21 -11.00 22.28
N GLY A 9 10.66 -11.50 21.17
CA GLY A 9 11.18 -12.03 19.91
C GLY A 9 10.08 -11.85 18.83
N ILE A 10 10.41 -11.74 17.53
CA ILE A 10 10.57 -12.87 16.59
C ILE A 10 9.35 -13.79 16.64
N GLY A 11 8.57 -14.04 15.59
CA GLY A 11 8.71 -13.79 14.17
C GLY A 11 7.80 -14.80 13.46
N ALA A 12 6.85 -14.33 12.65
CA ALA A 12 6.05 -15.19 11.79
C ALA A 12 6.55 -15.05 10.36
N LYS A 13 7.34 -16.05 9.93
CA LYS A 13 7.65 -16.30 8.53
C LYS A 13 6.35 -16.69 7.83
N LEU A 14 5.82 -15.87 6.95
CA LEU A 14 4.91 -16.33 5.90
C LEU A 14 5.73 -16.62 4.65
N ALA A 15 5.92 -17.91 4.41
CA ALA A 15 6.55 -18.45 3.22
C ALA A 15 5.57 -18.31 2.04
N LEU A 16 5.99 -17.62 0.98
CA LEU A 16 5.29 -17.63 -0.30
C LEU A 16 5.68 -18.92 -1.03
N ALA A 17 4.72 -19.83 -1.21
CA ALA A 17 4.93 -21.09 -1.91
C ALA A 17 5.14 -20.81 -3.42
N ALA A 18 6.34 -21.08 -3.92
CA ALA A 18 6.62 -21.12 -5.34
C ALA A 18 5.96 -22.38 -5.95
N VAL A 19 4.97 -22.18 -6.81
CA VAL A 19 4.43 -23.25 -7.66
C VAL A 19 5.42 -23.47 -8.80
N ALA A 20 6.14 -24.59 -8.77
CA ALA A 20 6.96 -25.03 -9.89
C ALA A 20 6.05 -25.48 -11.04
N LEU A 21 6.02 -24.71 -12.12
CA LEU A 21 5.33 -25.05 -13.35
C LEU A 21 6.14 -26.13 -14.08
N THR A 22 5.75 -27.39 -13.94
CA THR A 22 6.33 -28.50 -14.70
C THR A 22 5.91 -28.38 -16.16
N THR A 23 6.88 -28.14 -17.04
CA THR A 23 6.71 -28.11 -18.49
C THR A 23 6.32 -29.48 -19.02
N VAL A 24 5.14 -29.59 -19.62
CA VAL A 24 4.75 -30.77 -20.40
C VAL A 24 5.22 -30.54 -21.83
N VAL A 25 6.16 -31.36 -22.27
CA VAL A 25 6.72 -31.32 -23.63
C VAL A 25 5.70 -31.93 -24.58
N PHE A 26 5.08 -31.11 -25.43
CA PHE A 26 4.36 -31.57 -26.61
C PHE A 26 5.06 -31.07 -27.86
N THR A 27 5.64 -32.00 -28.61
CA THR A 27 6.21 -31.78 -29.94
C THR A 27 5.08 -31.78 -30.97
N SER A 28 4.73 -30.63 -31.58
CA SER A 28 4.12 -30.55 -32.93
C SER A 28 3.80 -29.10 -33.32
N CYS A 29 4.24 -28.72 -34.53
CA CYS A 29 4.00 -27.46 -35.26
C CYS A 29 4.60 -26.20 -34.62
N GLU A 30 5.70 -25.75 -35.24
CA GLU A 30 6.26 -24.41 -35.10
C GLU A 30 5.19 -23.40 -35.54
N LYS A 31 4.34 -22.97 -34.60
CA LYS A 31 3.84 -21.60 -34.65
C LYS A 31 5.07 -20.73 -34.48
N GLU A 32 5.28 -19.77 -35.38
CA GLU A 32 6.13 -18.64 -35.07
C GLU A 32 5.54 -18.02 -33.80
N GLU A 33 6.14 -18.38 -32.66
CA GLU A 33 5.86 -17.76 -31.39
C GLU A 33 6.43 -16.36 -31.54
N PHE A 34 5.57 -15.42 -31.92
CA PHE A 34 5.93 -14.01 -31.97
C PHE A 34 6.27 -13.63 -30.54
N ASN A 35 7.55 -13.71 -30.22
CA ASN A 35 8.03 -13.60 -28.86
C ASN A 35 7.96 -12.13 -28.51
N VAL A 36 6.81 -11.69 -28.01
CA VAL A 36 6.61 -10.31 -27.57
C VAL A 36 7.61 -10.05 -26.46
N GLU A 37 8.43 -9.00 -26.63
CA GLU A 37 9.36 -8.61 -25.58
C GLU A 37 8.59 -8.40 -24.26
N PRO A 38 9.14 -8.82 -23.11
CA PRO A 38 8.47 -8.59 -21.83
C PRO A 38 8.30 -7.09 -21.55
N VAL A 39 7.15 -6.71 -21.00
CA VAL A 39 6.96 -5.35 -20.48
C VAL A 39 7.99 -5.06 -19.40
N GLU A 40 8.67 -3.92 -19.52
CA GLU A 40 9.44 -3.39 -18.41
C GLU A 40 8.53 -2.68 -17.40
N LEU A 41 8.44 -3.26 -16.20
CA LEU A 41 7.72 -2.68 -15.08
C LEU A 41 8.47 -1.48 -14.48
N PRO A 42 7.76 -0.40 -14.09
CA PRO A 42 8.39 0.72 -13.42
C PRO A 42 8.97 0.29 -12.07
N ASN A 43 9.93 1.07 -11.56
CA ASN A 43 10.47 0.83 -10.22
C ASN A 43 9.37 0.91 -9.15
N ALA A 44 9.53 0.11 -8.10
CA ALA A 44 8.70 0.21 -6.90
C ALA A 44 8.82 1.63 -6.28
N SER A 45 7.75 2.10 -5.64
CA SER A 45 7.85 3.27 -4.77
C SER A 45 6.91 3.16 -3.59
N ALA A 46 7.23 3.85 -2.49
CA ALA A 46 6.32 3.98 -1.36
C ALA A 46 6.24 5.44 -0.93
N THR A 47 5.09 5.88 -0.44
CA THR A 47 4.89 7.20 0.15
C THR A 47 4.52 7.04 1.61
N VAL A 48 5.36 7.56 2.49
CA VAL A 48 5.05 7.63 3.92
C VAL A 48 4.50 9.01 4.22
N VAL A 49 3.31 9.07 4.81
CA VAL A 49 2.66 10.32 5.21
C VAL A 49 2.66 10.40 6.72
N VAL A 50 3.58 11.19 7.25
CA VAL A 50 3.74 11.42 8.68
C VAL A 50 2.93 12.64 9.10
N THR A 51 1.89 12.41 9.89
CA THR A 51 1.09 13.49 10.49
C THR A 51 1.46 13.64 11.96
N VAL A 52 1.81 14.87 12.35
CA VAL A 52 2.18 15.20 13.72
C VAL A 52 0.98 15.83 14.41
N TYR A 53 0.61 15.31 15.58
CA TYR A 53 -0.53 15.75 16.37
C TYR A 53 -0.09 16.30 17.72
N ASP A 54 -0.77 17.36 18.18
CA ASP A 54 -0.78 17.73 19.58
C ASP A 54 -1.62 16.70 20.36
N LEU A 55 -1.00 16.01 21.33
CA LEU A 55 -1.66 14.89 22.01
C LEU A 55 -2.88 15.31 22.83
N ALA A 56 -2.91 16.52 23.37
CA ALA A 56 -4.00 16.98 24.24
C ALA A 56 -5.24 17.36 23.42
N THR A 57 -5.02 17.96 22.25
CA THR A 57 -6.09 18.55 21.44
C THR A 57 -6.44 17.72 20.22
N GLY A 58 -5.54 16.85 19.76
CA GLY A 58 -5.69 16.07 18.53
C GLY A 58 -5.54 16.92 17.27
N ASN A 59 -5.11 18.17 17.42
CA ASN A 59 -4.88 19.08 16.29
C ASN A 59 -3.59 18.71 15.58
N VAL A 60 -3.60 18.82 14.25
CA VAL A 60 -2.40 18.65 13.43
C VAL A 60 -1.44 19.82 13.63
N ILE A 61 -0.17 19.51 13.83
CA ILE A 61 0.95 20.44 13.82
C ILE A 61 1.56 20.38 12.41
N SER A 62 1.02 21.21 11.52
CA SER A 62 1.26 21.10 10.07
C SER A 62 2.70 21.36 9.65
N ASP A 63 3.39 22.28 10.34
CA ASP A 63 4.79 22.63 10.09
C ASP A 63 5.77 21.48 10.37
N LEU A 64 5.35 20.49 11.17
CA LEU A 64 6.14 19.29 11.47
C LEU A 64 5.68 18.05 10.69
N SER A 65 4.50 18.10 10.06
CA SER A 65 3.96 17.01 9.28
C SER A 65 4.65 16.96 7.91
N LYS A 66 4.89 15.76 7.38
CA LYS A 66 5.63 15.60 6.13
C LYS A 66 5.23 14.36 5.35
N THR A 67 5.46 14.45 4.06
CA THR A 67 5.34 13.34 3.11
C THR A 67 6.73 13.01 2.59
N GLU A 68 7.08 11.73 2.56
CA GLU A 68 8.34 11.27 1.99
C GLU A 68 8.09 10.13 1.00
N THR A 69 8.68 10.23 -0.18
CA THR A 69 8.71 9.15 -1.15
C THR A 69 9.99 8.32 -0.98
N ILE A 70 9.81 7.02 -0.80
CA ILE A 70 10.86 6.02 -0.79
C ILE A 70 11.00 5.47 -2.21
N THR A 71 12.20 5.61 -2.77
CA THR A 71 12.55 5.10 -4.10
C THR A 71 13.13 3.70 -4.01
N ALA A 72 12.93 2.91 -5.06
CA ALA A 72 13.55 1.60 -5.20
C ALA A 72 15.09 1.66 -5.23
N ALA A 73 15.71 0.51 -4.95
CA ALA A 73 17.11 0.26 -5.21
C ALA A 73 17.38 0.10 -6.73
N SER A 74 18.64 -0.15 -7.09
CA SER A 74 19.06 -0.31 -8.49
C SER A 74 18.39 -1.49 -9.23
N ASP A 75 17.90 -2.48 -8.49
CA ASP A 75 17.14 -3.62 -9.05
C ASP A 75 15.66 -3.28 -9.29
N GLY A 76 15.23 -2.07 -8.94
CA GLY A 76 13.85 -1.59 -9.09
C GLY A 76 12.88 -2.09 -8.01
N THR A 77 13.38 -2.75 -6.96
CA THR A 77 12.58 -3.23 -5.82
C THR A 77 12.82 -2.40 -4.55
N ILE A 78 11.93 -2.55 -3.58
CA ILE A 78 12.12 -2.08 -2.20
C ILE A 78 12.12 -3.31 -1.29
N ALA A 79 13.17 -3.46 -0.48
CA ALA A 79 13.21 -4.51 0.54
C ALA A 79 12.37 -4.10 1.76
N ALA A 80 11.78 -5.08 2.45
CA ALA A 80 11.09 -4.83 3.71
C ALA A 80 12.08 -4.21 4.72
N THR A 81 11.68 -3.08 5.29
CA THR A 81 12.53 -2.31 6.19
C THR A 81 11.68 -1.51 7.18
N THR A 82 12.32 -0.90 8.17
CA THR A 82 11.67 0.06 9.06
C THR A 82 12.36 1.40 8.96
N LYS A 83 11.60 2.47 9.19
CA LYS A 83 12.12 3.83 9.23
C LYS A 83 11.51 4.60 10.39
N THR A 84 12.36 5.26 11.16
CA THR A 84 11.94 6.10 12.28
C THR A 84 11.82 7.55 11.83
N TYR A 85 10.72 8.18 12.21
CA TYR A 85 10.44 9.58 12.01
C TYR A 85 10.33 10.26 13.36
N GLU A 86 10.98 11.40 13.49
CA GLU A 86 11.02 12.18 14.73
C GLU A 86 10.46 13.57 14.48
N ALA A 87 9.85 14.14 15.51
CA ALA A 87 9.37 15.51 15.51
C ALA A 87 9.66 16.17 16.87
N SER A 88 10.04 17.45 16.83
CA SER A 88 10.38 18.24 18.02
C SER A 88 9.86 19.66 17.87
N LYS A 89 9.33 20.22 18.95
CA LYS A 89 8.84 21.60 19.03
C LYS A 89 9.15 22.17 20.40
N GLU A 90 9.50 23.46 20.47
CA GLU A 90 9.65 24.14 21.75
C GLU A 90 8.34 24.08 22.55
N GLY A 91 8.45 23.83 23.86
CA GLY A 91 7.27 23.62 24.73
C GLY A 91 6.67 22.21 24.70
N TYR A 92 7.26 21.31 23.91
CA TYR A 92 6.83 19.91 23.78
C TYR A 92 7.98 18.92 24.01
N PHE A 93 7.65 17.76 24.58
CA PHE A 93 8.53 16.59 24.47
C PHE A 93 8.59 16.15 23.00
N SER A 94 9.78 15.70 22.58
CA SER A 94 9.96 15.13 21.25
C SER A 94 9.21 13.81 21.14
N GLY A 95 8.67 13.53 19.95
CA GLY A 95 7.94 12.31 19.65
C GLY A 95 8.57 11.60 18.45
N SER A 96 8.34 10.30 18.36
CA SER A 96 8.82 9.50 17.24
C SER A 96 7.85 8.38 16.89
N VAL A 97 7.85 7.97 15.62
CA VAL A 97 7.13 6.78 15.14
C VAL A 97 8.07 5.95 14.27
N THR A 98 8.04 4.63 14.45
CA THR A 98 8.74 3.70 13.56
C THR A 98 7.73 3.05 12.63
N VAL A 99 7.94 3.22 11.33
CA VAL A 99 7.05 2.75 10.27
C VAL A 99 7.66 1.53 9.61
N SER A 100 6.86 0.49 9.44
CA SER A 100 7.22 -0.68 8.64
C SER A 100 6.90 -0.42 7.17
N ILE A 101 7.92 -0.50 6.33
CA ILE A 101 7.83 -0.41 4.88
C ILE A 101 7.86 -1.85 4.33
N PRO A 102 6.83 -2.31 3.61
CA PRO A 102 6.79 -3.67 3.08
C PRO A 102 7.82 -3.86 1.97
N ALA A 103 8.15 -5.12 1.66
CA ALA A 103 8.86 -5.43 0.44
C ALA A 103 7.95 -5.15 -0.76
N LEU A 104 8.47 -4.46 -1.78
CA LEU A 104 7.74 -4.11 -3.00
C LEU A 104 8.53 -4.53 -4.23
N ALA A 105 7.88 -5.29 -5.11
CA ALA A 105 8.42 -5.62 -6.43
C ALA A 105 8.25 -4.45 -7.40
N LYS A 106 8.93 -4.51 -8.55
CA LYS A 106 8.68 -3.58 -9.67
C LYS A 106 7.17 -3.49 -9.97
N GLY A 107 6.70 -2.31 -10.32
CA GLY A 107 5.29 -2.02 -10.52
C GLY A 107 4.57 -1.61 -9.23
N GLN A 108 4.94 -2.14 -8.06
CA GLN A 108 4.14 -1.94 -6.85
C GLN A 108 4.27 -0.52 -6.26
N TYR A 109 3.24 -0.13 -5.51
CA TYR A 109 3.18 1.12 -4.77
C TYR A 109 2.58 0.89 -3.38
N ALA A 110 3.10 1.59 -2.37
CA ALA A 110 2.50 1.62 -1.04
C ALA A 110 2.32 3.06 -0.55
N TYR A 111 1.18 3.34 0.06
CA TYR A 111 0.88 4.53 0.83
C TYR A 111 0.78 4.13 2.30
N ILE A 112 1.59 4.75 3.15
CA ILE A 112 1.75 4.34 4.54
C ILE A 112 1.48 5.54 5.44
N PRO A 113 0.29 5.62 6.07
CA PRO A 113 0.02 6.66 7.05
C PRO A 113 0.78 6.37 8.36
N ALA A 114 1.30 7.42 8.99
CA ALA A 114 2.01 7.33 10.26
C ALA A 114 1.72 8.56 11.12
N ASN A 115 1.57 8.34 12.43
CA ASN A 115 1.21 9.39 13.37
C ASN A 115 2.30 9.59 14.41
N ILE A 116 2.71 10.85 14.66
CA ILE A 116 3.55 11.23 15.79
C ILE A 116 2.73 12.07 16.74
N TYR A 117 2.84 11.81 18.04
CA TYR A 117 2.18 12.59 19.08
C TYR A 117 3.20 13.43 19.83
N LEU A 118 3.04 14.75 19.80
CA LEU A 118 3.82 15.65 20.65
C LEU A 118 3.03 15.97 21.91
N GLN A 119 3.67 15.74 23.04
CA GLN A 119 3.15 16.08 24.35
C GLN A 119 3.68 17.44 24.79
N SER A 120 2.80 18.42 25.03
CA SER A 120 3.20 19.66 25.69
C SER A 120 3.71 19.38 27.11
N TYR A 121 4.75 20.09 27.57
CA TYR A 121 5.26 19.97 28.94
C TYR A 121 4.19 20.21 30.01
N LEU A 122 3.15 20.97 29.67
CA LEU A 122 2.03 21.29 30.55
C LEU A 122 0.84 20.35 30.35
N SER A 123 0.87 19.49 29.33
CA SER A 123 -0.20 18.53 29.07
C SER A 123 -0.13 17.35 30.01
N ALA A 124 -1.29 16.95 30.51
CA ALA A 124 -1.44 15.78 31.37
C ALA A 124 -1.43 14.46 30.58
N ALA A 125 -1.65 14.49 29.26
CA ALA A 125 -1.69 13.32 28.39
C ALA A 125 -0.28 12.85 28.01
N LYS A 126 0.01 11.54 28.12
CA LYS A 126 1.33 10.95 27.88
C LYS A 126 1.23 9.59 27.18
N ASP A 127 2.29 9.26 26.46
CA ASP A 127 2.62 7.91 26.00
C ASP A 127 1.47 7.15 25.32
N PRO A 128 0.88 7.69 24.22
CA PRO A 128 -0.11 6.95 23.46
C PRO A 128 0.54 5.75 22.77
N VAL A 129 -0.06 4.58 22.93
CA VAL A 129 0.36 3.34 22.27
C VAL A 129 -0.85 2.69 21.63
N ILE A 130 -0.69 2.30 20.36
CA ILE A 130 -1.65 1.48 19.63
C ILE A 130 -1.12 0.05 19.50
N THR A 131 -1.96 -0.92 19.81
CA THR A 131 -1.68 -2.35 19.63
C THR A 131 -2.72 -2.95 18.70
N GLU A 132 -2.27 -3.56 17.61
CA GLU A 132 -3.11 -4.25 16.63
C GLU A 132 -3.29 -5.72 17.04
N ASP A 133 -4.52 -6.24 16.95
CA ASP A 133 -4.80 -7.66 17.16
C ASP A 133 -4.73 -8.43 15.83
N PRO A 134 -3.66 -9.22 15.60
CA PRO A 134 -3.44 -9.90 14.33
C PRO A 134 -4.50 -10.97 14.02
N GLU A 135 -5.22 -11.50 15.02
CA GLU A 135 -6.27 -12.50 14.80
C GLU A 135 -7.54 -11.89 14.19
N THR A 136 -7.69 -10.56 14.27
CA THR A 136 -8.84 -9.83 13.73
C THR A 136 -8.55 -9.16 12.39
N THR A 137 -7.34 -9.31 11.87
CA THR A 137 -6.91 -8.65 10.64
C THR A 137 -7.61 -9.26 9.43
N ILE A 138 -8.34 -8.41 8.69
CA ILE A 138 -8.98 -8.74 7.41
C ILE A 138 -8.27 -7.95 6.32
N ILE A 139 -7.88 -8.65 5.25
CA ILE A 139 -7.26 -8.06 4.05
C ILE A 139 -8.25 -8.19 2.90
N VAL A 140 -8.48 -7.10 2.18
CA VAL A 140 -9.38 -7.05 1.02
C VAL A 140 -8.64 -6.46 -0.17
N ASP A 141 -8.64 -7.17 -1.28
CA ASP A 141 -8.16 -6.67 -2.57
C ASP A 141 -9.34 -6.22 -3.44
N GLU A 142 -9.34 -4.95 -3.82
CA GLU A 142 -10.32 -4.33 -4.70
C GLU A 142 -9.69 -4.14 -6.10
N PRO A 143 -10.23 -4.76 -7.16
CA PRO A 143 -9.77 -4.50 -8.51
C PRO A 143 -10.11 -3.06 -8.91
N LEU A 144 -9.15 -2.38 -9.52
CA LEU A 144 -9.30 -1.04 -10.05
C LEU A 144 -9.58 -1.09 -11.56
N LYS A 145 -9.95 0.06 -12.12
CA LYS A 145 -10.24 0.20 -13.55
C LYS A 145 -9.04 -0.25 -14.38
N GLU A 146 -9.29 -1.21 -15.24
CA GLU A 146 -8.34 -1.67 -16.24
C GLU A 146 -8.10 -0.60 -17.32
N THR A 147 -6.86 -0.50 -17.78
CA THR A 147 -6.47 0.38 -18.90
C THR A 147 -5.67 -0.42 -19.91
N SER A 148 -6.01 -0.28 -21.19
CA SER A 148 -5.30 -0.96 -22.28
C SER A 148 -4.76 0.03 -23.30
N TYR A 149 -3.63 -0.31 -23.89
CA TYR A 149 -2.90 0.46 -24.89
C TYR A 149 -2.47 -0.47 -26.01
N THR A 150 -2.73 -0.07 -27.25
CA THR A 150 -2.28 -0.79 -28.44
C THR A 150 -1.05 -0.08 -29.01
N ASN A 151 0.05 -0.81 -29.17
CA ASN A 151 1.22 -0.37 -29.91
C ASN A 151 1.26 -1.07 -31.27
N THR A 152 0.93 -0.34 -32.33
CA THR A 152 1.00 -0.84 -33.72
C THR A 152 2.34 -0.54 -34.39
N GLU A 153 3.28 0.08 -33.68
CA GLU A 153 4.60 0.39 -34.21
C GLU A 153 5.53 -0.82 -34.11
N GLU A 154 6.51 -0.91 -35.02
CA GLU A 154 7.57 -1.92 -34.99
C GLU A 154 8.64 -1.66 -33.90
N LYS A 155 8.42 -0.67 -33.03
CA LYS A 155 9.32 -0.30 -31.93
C LYS A 155 8.55 -0.15 -30.62
N PRO A 156 9.19 -0.38 -29.46
CA PRO A 156 8.58 -0.09 -28.18
C PRO A 156 8.19 1.39 -28.04
N ILE A 157 7.08 1.64 -27.34
CA ILE A 157 6.62 3.00 -27.01
C ILE A 157 6.52 3.16 -25.49
N THR A 158 6.78 4.37 -25.00
CA THR A 158 6.57 4.69 -23.59
C THR A 158 5.18 5.30 -23.38
N LYS A 159 4.47 4.83 -22.36
CA LYS A 159 3.19 5.42 -21.93
C LYS A 159 3.16 5.68 -20.45
N ASP A 160 2.76 6.89 -20.10
CA ASP A 160 2.50 7.28 -18.72
C ASP A 160 1.05 6.95 -18.37
N LEU A 161 0.90 6.20 -17.29
CA LEU A 161 -0.36 5.82 -16.68
C LEU A 161 -0.52 6.62 -15.39
N SER A 162 -1.65 7.32 -15.29
CA SER A 162 -2.09 8.00 -14.08
C SER A 162 -3.22 7.19 -13.44
N LEU A 163 -2.99 6.68 -12.24
CA LEU A 163 -3.97 5.91 -11.46
C LEU A 163 -4.41 6.73 -10.25
N THR A 164 -5.69 7.06 -10.21
CA THR A 164 -6.31 7.64 -9.01
C THR A 164 -6.78 6.52 -8.11
N VAL A 165 -6.26 6.50 -6.89
CA VAL A 165 -6.51 5.44 -5.92
C VAL A 165 -6.89 6.00 -4.56
N LYS A 166 -7.63 5.24 -3.76
CA LYS A 166 -8.01 5.65 -2.40
C LYS A 166 -6.91 5.25 -1.41
N ALA A 167 -6.41 6.19 -0.61
CA ALA A 167 -5.41 5.91 0.41
C ALA A 167 -5.68 6.71 1.70
N GLY A 168 -5.25 6.17 2.84
CA GLY A 168 -5.44 6.79 4.15
C GLY A 168 -5.85 5.79 5.21
N GLN A 169 -6.40 6.29 6.31
CA GLN A 169 -6.90 5.46 7.40
C GLN A 169 -8.14 6.05 8.05
N ARG A 170 -9.01 5.18 8.56
CA ARG A 170 -10.21 5.59 9.31
C ARG A 170 -10.55 4.61 10.41
N ILE A 171 -11.29 5.09 11.41
CA ILE A 171 -11.95 4.25 12.40
C ILE A 171 -13.36 3.97 11.91
N THR A 172 -13.72 2.69 11.74
CA THR A 172 -15.03 2.31 11.18
C THR A 172 -16.14 2.33 12.22
N ASN A 173 -15.82 2.10 13.50
CA ASN A 173 -16.77 2.10 14.62
C ASN A 173 -16.63 3.33 15.55
N ILE A 174 -16.38 4.51 14.97
CA ILE A 174 -16.03 5.71 15.74
C ILE A 174 -17.08 6.10 16.80
N ASP A 175 -18.37 5.94 16.51
CA ASP A 175 -19.44 6.31 17.44
C ASP A 175 -19.48 5.39 18.67
N GLU A 176 -19.25 4.09 18.47
CA GLU A 176 -19.14 3.12 19.57
C GLU A 176 -17.94 3.43 20.46
N VAL A 177 -16.80 3.77 19.84
CA VAL A 177 -15.59 4.15 20.57
C VAL A 177 -15.81 5.42 21.40
N LYS A 178 -16.49 6.43 20.84
CA LYS A 178 -16.84 7.66 21.56
C LYS A 178 -17.78 7.39 22.73
N ASN A 179 -18.82 6.58 22.53
CA ASN A 179 -19.74 6.18 23.60
C ASN A 179 -19.02 5.42 24.71
N TYR A 180 -18.07 4.55 24.35
CA TYR A 180 -17.23 3.86 25.33
C TYR A 180 -16.41 4.85 26.15
N ILE A 181 -15.71 5.80 25.50
CA ILE A 181 -14.93 6.84 26.17
C ILE A 181 -15.79 7.62 27.17
N GLU A 182 -16.99 8.03 26.79
CA GLU A 182 -17.93 8.73 27.68
C GLU A 182 -18.30 7.89 28.91
N SER A 183 -18.51 6.59 28.73
CA SER A 183 -18.85 5.67 29.82
C SER A 183 -17.69 5.45 30.80
N ILE A 184 -16.44 5.56 30.32
CA ILE A 184 -15.23 5.27 31.08
C ILE A 184 -14.42 6.51 31.46
N ALA A 185 -14.98 7.72 31.39
CA ALA A 185 -14.29 8.95 31.77
C ALA A 185 -14.63 9.41 33.20
N PRO A 186 -14.12 8.74 34.25
CA PRO A 186 -14.08 9.32 35.57
C PRO A 186 -13.06 10.47 35.59
N SER A 187 -13.23 11.38 36.55
CA SER A 187 -12.25 12.42 36.83
C SER A 187 -10.84 11.83 36.99
N ALA A 188 -9.85 12.51 36.42
CA ALA A 188 -8.45 12.30 36.77
C ALA A 188 -8.10 13.18 37.97
N ARG A 189 -6.88 13.06 38.54
CA ARG A 189 -6.53 13.69 39.82
C ARG A 189 -6.79 15.20 39.86
N ASN A 190 -6.53 15.90 38.76
CA ASN A 190 -6.59 17.34 38.60
C ASN A 190 -7.36 17.78 37.33
N MET A 191 -7.95 16.83 36.58
CA MET A 191 -8.74 17.12 35.38
C MET A 191 -10.18 16.64 35.54
N SER A 192 -11.11 17.45 35.06
CA SER A 192 -12.52 17.07 34.98
C SER A 192 -12.73 15.93 33.97
N SER A 193 -13.81 15.17 34.14
CA SER A 193 -14.22 14.15 33.17
C SER A 193 -14.37 14.70 31.76
N ALA A 194 -14.84 15.94 31.60
CA ALA A 194 -15.00 16.59 30.30
C ALA A 194 -13.65 16.83 29.61
N GLU A 195 -12.62 17.24 30.36
CA GLU A 195 -11.28 17.46 29.81
C GLU A 195 -10.60 16.13 29.47
N VAL A 196 -10.76 15.10 30.31
CA VAL A 196 -10.28 13.74 29.99
C VAL A 196 -10.94 13.22 28.72
N ASN A 197 -12.28 13.33 28.61
CA ASN A 197 -13.03 12.95 27.42
C ASN A 197 -12.51 13.66 26.17
N LYS A 198 -12.23 14.96 26.25
CA LYS A 198 -11.71 15.74 25.13
C LYS A 198 -10.36 15.17 24.65
N VAL A 199 -9.45 14.87 25.57
CA VAL A 199 -8.12 14.29 25.25
C VAL A 199 -8.25 12.91 24.61
N LEU A 200 -9.07 12.02 25.19
CA LEU A 200 -9.24 10.65 24.66
C LEU A 200 -9.89 10.67 23.28
N ASN A 201 -10.90 11.50 23.07
CA ASN A 201 -11.54 11.68 21.77
C ASN A 201 -10.60 12.27 20.73
N ALA A 202 -9.77 13.24 21.12
CA ALA A 202 -8.73 13.80 20.28
C ALA A 202 -7.71 12.74 19.83
N LEU A 203 -7.23 11.90 20.77
CA LEU A 203 -6.33 10.79 20.46
C LEU A 203 -6.98 9.81 19.49
N VAL A 204 -8.22 9.37 19.72
CA VAL A 204 -8.93 8.47 18.81
C VAL A 204 -9.13 9.09 17.43
N ASN A 205 -9.56 10.35 17.35
CA ASN A 205 -9.77 11.04 16.07
C ASN A 205 -8.48 11.19 15.25
N SER A 206 -7.30 11.22 15.87
CA SER A 206 -6.02 11.24 15.13
C SER A 206 -5.80 9.98 14.29
N TYR A 207 -6.42 8.86 14.65
CA TYR A 207 -6.40 7.64 13.84
C TYR A 207 -7.51 7.61 12.78
N ASN A 208 -8.39 8.61 12.78
CA ASN A 208 -9.51 8.74 11.85
C ASN A 208 -9.25 9.87 10.83
N SER A 209 -8.07 9.87 10.20
CA SER A 209 -7.64 10.91 9.26
C SER A 209 -8.46 10.96 7.96
N GLY A 210 -9.24 9.92 7.69
CA GLY A 210 -10.02 9.75 6.47
C GLY A 210 -9.24 9.05 5.37
N ILE A 211 -9.99 8.63 4.35
CA ILE A 211 -9.48 8.03 3.12
C ILE A 211 -9.66 9.07 2.00
N GLN A 212 -8.58 9.36 1.29
CA GLN A 212 -8.55 10.37 0.23
C GLN A 212 -8.06 9.77 -1.09
N ASN A 213 -8.40 10.42 -2.19
CA ASN A 213 -7.86 10.06 -3.48
C ASN A 213 -6.40 10.55 -3.59
N THR A 214 -5.52 9.67 -4.03
CA THR A 214 -4.12 9.94 -4.36
C THR A 214 -3.88 9.53 -5.80
N THR A 215 -3.18 10.36 -6.55
CA THR A 215 -2.79 10.05 -7.93
C THR A 215 -1.37 9.49 -7.93
N ILE A 216 -1.20 8.37 -8.62
CA ILE A 216 0.09 7.71 -8.83
C ILE A 216 0.38 7.77 -10.33
N GLU A 217 1.53 8.29 -10.68
CA GLU A 217 2.01 8.32 -12.06
C GLU A 217 3.10 7.26 -12.26
N ARG A 218 2.98 6.47 -13.33
CA ARG A 218 3.90 5.40 -13.67
C ARG A 218 4.10 5.33 -15.17
N SER A 219 5.36 5.21 -15.60
CA SER A 219 5.72 5.04 -17.00
C SER A 219 5.95 3.56 -17.32
N TYR A 220 5.39 3.07 -18.42
CA TYR A 220 5.55 1.71 -18.90
C TYR A 220 6.18 1.72 -20.30
N SER A 221 7.12 0.78 -20.53
CA SER A 221 7.64 0.48 -21.86
C SER A 221 6.78 -0.61 -22.49
N ILE A 222 6.01 -0.25 -23.51
CA ILE A 222 5.08 -1.14 -24.21
C ILE A 222 5.81 -1.73 -25.42
N PRO A 223 5.90 -3.06 -25.54
CA PRO A 223 6.55 -3.73 -26.66
C PRO A 223 5.97 -3.36 -28.02
N ALA A 224 6.78 -3.47 -29.08
CA ALA A 224 6.33 -3.34 -30.46
C ALA A 224 5.17 -4.30 -30.77
N LEU A 225 4.28 -3.89 -31.67
CA LEU A 225 3.19 -4.73 -32.21
C LEU A 225 2.42 -5.50 -31.12
N SER A 226 2.05 -4.84 -30.03
CA SER A 226 1.44 -5.48 -28.87
C SER A 226 0.22 -4.73 -28.32
N ILE A 227 -0.63 -5.46 -27.62
CA ILE A 227 -1.67 -4.92 -26.75
C ILE A 227 -1.17 -5.07 -25.31
N PHE A 228 -1.04 -3.94 -24.62
CA PHE A 228 -0.63 -3.87 -23.23
C PHE A 228 -1.82 -3.49 -22.37
N THR A 229 -2.13 -4.30 -21.37
CA THR A 229 -3.25 -4.07 -20.46
C THR A 229 -2.72 -4.03 -19.03
N VAL A 230 -3.17 -3.07 -18.23
CA VAL A 230 -2.88 -2.97 -16.80
C VAL A 230 -4.17 -3.11 -16.03
N SER A 231 -4.23 -4.11 -15.16
CA SER A 231 -5.35 -4.39 -14.27
C SER A 231 -4.89 -4.19 -12.81
N PRO A 232 -4.92 -2.95 -12.28
CA PRO A 232 -4.38 -2.70 -10.95
C PRO A 232 -5.32 -3.20 -9.85
N LYS A 233 -4.76 -3.54 -8.69
CA LYS A 233 -5.48 -3.89 -7.48
C LYS A 233 -5.09 -2.97 -6.33
N ALA A 234 -6.07 -2.56 -5.53
CA ALA A 234 -5.89 -1.83 -4.29
C ALA A 234 -6.16 -2.75 -3.10
N THR A 235 -5.25 -2.78 -2.13
CA THR A 235 -5.42 -3.58 -0.91
C THR A 235 -5.75 -2.67 0.27
N SER A 236 -6.78 -3.05 1.02
CA SER A 236 -7.10 -2.50 2.33
C SER A 236 -6.90 -3.54 3.44
N THR A 237 -6.61 -3.07 4.63
CA THR A 237 -6.45 -3.89 5.83
C THR A 237 -7.31 -3.30 6.93
N THR A 238 -8.18 -4.10 7.51
CA THR A 238 -9.01 -3.73 8.67
C THR A 238 -8.59 -4.58 9.86
N THR A 239 -8.28 -3.95 10.99
CA THR A 239 -7.81 -4.64 12.20
C THR A 239 -8.44 -4.02 13.44
N THR A 240 -8.77 -4.87 14.41
CA THR A 240 -9.19 -4.42 15.74
C THR A 240 -7.96 -4.04 16.57
N CYS A 241 -8.01 -2.88 17.20
CA CYS A 241 -6.90 -2.30 17.93
C CYS A 241 -7.31 -1.97 19.37
N THR A 242 -6.32 -1.94 20.25
CA THR A 242 -6.43 -1.32 21.57
C THR A 242 -5.54 -0.08 21.61
N ILE A 243 -6.11 1.06 22.01
CA ILE A 243 -5.39 2.31 22.20
C ILE A 243 -5.23 2.55 23.70
N THR A 244 -4.00 2.77 24.15
CA THR A 244 -3.70 3.08 25.56
C THR A 244 -3.01 4.43 25.66
N THR A 245 -3.23 5.14 26.76
CA THR A 245 -2.55 6.40 27.08
C THR A 245 -2.64 6.66 28.59
N THR A 246 -1.83 7.58 29.09
CA THR A 246 -1.95 8.09 30.45
C THR A 246 -2.44 9.53 30.42
N VAL A 247 -3.50 9.86 31.15
CA VAL A 247 -3.99 11.24 31.30
C VAL A 247 -3.94 11.62 32.78
N ASP A 248 -3.16 12.63 33.10
CA ASP A 248 -2.95 13.15 34.47
C ASP A 248 -2.58 12.05 35.48
N GLY A 249 -1.65 11.18 35.07
CA GLY A 249 -1.14 10.08 35.89
C GLY A 249 -2.08 8.88 36.00
N LYS A 250 -3.24 8.89 35.34
CA LYS A 250 -4.17 7.76 35.25
C LYS A 250 -4.09 7.10 33.88
N ALA A 251 -3.89 5.78 33.86
CA ALA A 251 -3.90 5.00 32.63
C ALA A 251 -5.33 4.78 32.12
N TYR A 252 -5.50 4.89 30.81
CA TYR A 252 -6.73 4.62 30.08
C TYR A 252 -6.45 3.59 28.98
N SER A 253 -7.43 2.73 28.75
CA SER A 253 -7.42 1.72 27.69
C SER A 253 -8.74 1.80 26.94
N ILE A 254 -8.67 1.93 25.63
CA ILE A 254 -9.79 2.00 24.70
C ILE A 254 -9.70 0.76 23.81
N PRO A 255 -10.43 -0.32 24.17
CA PRO A 255 -10.42 -1.55 23.40
C PRO A 255 -11.31 -1.43 22.16
N SER A 256 -11.25 -2.45 21.30
CA SER A 256 -12.19 -2.65 20.20
C SER A 256 -12.27 -1.49 19.20
N VAL A 257 -11.16 -0.77 18.97
CA VAL A 257 -11.09 0.29 17.96
C VAL A 257 -10.80 -0.35 16.61
N ILE A 258 -11.74 -0.32 15.68
CA ILE A 258 -11.57 -0.97 14.37
C ILE A 258 -10.99 0.05 13.39
N ILE A 259 -9.75 -0.18 12.96
CA ILE A 259 -9.04 0.71 12.04
C ILE A 259 -8.93 0.05 10.68
N GLU A 260 -9.40 0.75 9.66
CA GLU A 260 -9.17 0.43 8.25
C GLU A 260 -8.04 1.31 7.72
N LYS A 261 -7.04 0.67 7.09
CA LYS A 261 -5.95 1.32 6.35
C LYS A 261 -6.06 0.93 4.89
N VAL A 262 -5.97 1.91 4.00
CA VAL A 262 -5.98 1.71 2.55
C VAL A 262 -4.72 2.34 1.98
N GLY A 263 -4.03 1.63 1.10
CA GLY A 263 -2.84 2.23 0.51
C GLY A 263 -1.86 1.32 -0.21
N THR A 264 -2.06 0.00 -0.26
CA THR A 264 -1.16 -0.85 -1.07
C THR A 264 -1.75 -1.04 -2.45
N PHE A 265 -0.93 -0.94 -3.49
CA PHE A 265 -1.37 -1.03 -4.88
C PHE A 265 -0.40 -1.86 -5.70
N VAL A 266 -0.98 -2.79 -6.45
CA VAL A 266 -0.23 -3.72 -7.28
C VAL A 266 -0.78 -3.62 -8.69
N PRO A 267 -0.02 -3.08 -9.67
CA PRO A 267 -0.39 -3.20 -11.06
C PRO A 267 -0.13 -4.63 -11.54
N GLU A 268 -1.07 -5.18 -12.31
CA GLU A 268 -0.92 -6.46 -12.99
C GLU A 268 -0.94 -6.21 -14.50
N PRO A 269 0.23 -6.05 -15.14
CA PRO A 269 0.28 -5.89 -16.57
C PRO A 269 0.27 -7.21 -17.32
N THR A 270 -0.39 -7.21 -18.47
CA THR A 270 -0.33 -8.27 -19.46
C THR A 270 0.03 -7.69 -20.82
N THR A 271 0.68 -8.50 -21.65
CA THR A 271 0.97 -8.17 -23.05
C THR A 271 0.59 -9.30 -23.96
N GLU A 272 -0.05 -8.95 -25.06
CA GLU A 272 -0.45 -9.85 -26.12
C GLU A 272 0.09 -9.34 -27.45
N SER A 273 0.53 -10.25 -28.33
CA SER A 273 0.97 -9.86 -29.67
C SER A 273 -0.21 -9.43 -30.52
N ILE A 274 -0.04 -8.39 -31.33
CA ILE A 274 -0.94 -8.10 -32.43
C ILE A 274 -0.55 -9.06 -33.55
N ASP A 275 -1.33 -10.13 -33.73
CA ASP A 275 -1.15 -11.06 -34.83
C ASP A 275 -1.36 -10.31 -36.16
N HIS A 276 -0.27 -10.12 -36.92
CA HIS A 276 -0.36 -9.69 -38.30
C HIS A 276 -0.44 -10.95 -39.14
N GLY A 277 -1.63 -11.53 -39.24
CA GLY A 277 -1.88 -12.67 -40.11
C GLY A 277 -1.30 -12.41 -41.50
N HIS A 278 -0.13 -12.98 -41.78
CA HIS A 278 0.44 -13.01 -43.12
C HIS A 278 -0.32 -14.09 -43.88
N GLY A 279 -1.52 -13.73 -44.34
CA GLY A 279 -2.22 -14.47 -45.38
C GLY A 279 -1.38 -14.41 -46.65
N HIS A 280 -0.55 -15.44 -46.80
CA HIS A 280 0.26 -15.73 -47.97
C HIS A 280 -0.53 -15.45 -49.25
N GLY A 281 -0.14 -14.41 -49.98
CA GLY A 281 -0.63 -14.20 -51.33
C GLY A 281 -0.15 -15.36 -52.19
N HIS A 282 -1.06 -16.23 -52.60
CA HIS A 282 -0.79 -17.13 -53.72
C HIS A 282 -0.81 -16.28 -54.97
N GLY A 283 0.39 -15.87 -55.41
CA GLY A 283 0.61 -15.36 -56.75
C GLY A 283 0.22 -16.43 -57.78
N ASP A 284 -0.45 -15.97 -58.83
CA ASP A 284 -0.81 -16.73 -60.01
C ASP A 284 0.41 -17.34 -60.68
N ASN A 285 0.46 -18.68 -60.73
CA ASN A 285 1.34 -19.39 -61.64
C ASN A 285 0.51 -20.41 -62.44
N ASP A 286 -0.16 -19.93 -63.49
CA ASP A 286 -0.48 -20.73 -64.66
C ASP A 286 0.83 -21.32 -65.23
N ASN A 287 1.06 -22.63 -65.09
CA ASN A 287 1.90 -23.36 -66.03
C ASN A 287 1.59 -24.86 -66.07
N GLN A 288 0.84 -25.23 -67.10
CA GLN A 288 0.99 -26.36 -68.03
C GLN A 288 1.60 -27.68 -67.53
N GLY A 289 0.82 -28.75 -67.70
CA GLY A 289 1.31 -30.13 -67.62
C GLY A 289 0.25 -31.13 -68.02
N GLY A 290 -0.18 -31.09 -69.29
CA GLY A 290 -1.06 -32.11 -69.86
C GLY A 290 -0.40 -33.48 -69.88
N GLY A 291 -1.16 -34.50 -69.49
CA GLY A 291 -0.77 -35.91 -69.57
C GLY A 291 -2.00 -36.76 -69.90
N ALA A 292 -2.28 -36.89 -71.19
CA ALA A 292 -3.22 -37.87 -71.72
C ALA A 292 -2.64 -39.29 -71.56
N GLY A 293 -3.45 -40.20 -71.03
CA GLY A 293 -3.13 -41.62 -70.91
C GLY A 293 -4.41 -42.45 -70.88
N GLY A 294 -5.08 -42.56 -72.01
CA GLY A 294 -6.31 -43.32 -72.16
C GLY A 294 -6.56 -43.73 -73.61
N ARG A 295 -6.07 -44.93 -73.94
CA ARG A 295 -6.23 -45.71 -75.19
C ARG A 295 -5.27 -45.44 -76.33
#